data_AF-A0A135LVB6-F1
#
_entry.id   AF-A0A135LVB6-F1
#
_cell.length_a   1.000
_cell.length_b   1.000
_cell.length_c   1.000
_cell.angle_alpha   90.00
_cell.angle_beta   90.00
_cell.angle_gamma   90.00
#
_symmetry.space_group_name_H-M   'P 1'
#
loop_
_entity.id
_entity.type
_entity.pdbx_description
1 polymer ?
#
loop_
_entity_poly.entity_id
_entity_poly.type
_entity_poly.pdbx_seq_one_letter_code
_entity_poly.pdbx_strand_id
1 'polypeptide(L)'
;MIYTRLFASLCALASTAAALTPLEVNGKDFVDSKTKDRFQIIGVDYQPGGSSGFTKKLDPLSDADACLRDAALMQRLGINTIRIYNLEPSLNHDECASIFNAAGIYMILDVSNPLAGGYLDRSQPWTTYSAIYYKQVFGVIEGFKNYDNVLGFFAGNEVINEDAHYVVPRYMRAVVRDMKDYIAKNAKRAIPVGYSAADIRDILMDTIHYFECDLKNSTSSRADFFGLNSYSWCGDASYKTSGFEDLTGDFADATIPVFFSEYGCNEVKPRIFTEVQAIYGEEMTQAFSGGLVYEWTQEDNEYGLIKIKDSKTVTTLVDYDNFQKQLNKLDMDRIMSSNATQANVKAEECSVSLITRAKGSQPFYNAWDLPEVPPKVADYIKNGLPDAPVGKFVSVSSTTIPQKVFDHTGKEITNIKFEVKSGVNTPSSSNSGSSTSSSSSSGSSSSSGSSSSGTSTPTNAASLNGAPSLALGGAGGFFMLLASLL
;
A
#
# COMPACT_ATOMS: atom_id res chain seq x y z
N MET A 1 -29.72 -55.13 24.33
CA MET A 1 -29.38 -53.85 25.00
C MET A 1 -27.94 -53.52 24.58
N ILE A 2 -27.71 -53.02 23.36
CA ILE A 2 -27.57 -51.59 23.01
C ILE A 2 -26.91 -50.79 24.14
N TYR A 3 -25.59 -50.61 24.05
CA TYR A 3 -24.88 -49.35 24.33
C TYR A 3 -23.44 -49.49 23.82
N THR A 4 -23.16 -48.97 22.63
CA THR A 4 -21.79 -48.60 22.25
C THR A 4 -21.88 -47.17 21.75
N ARG A 5 -21.36 -46.27 22.59
CA ARG A 5 -21.47 -44.83 22.43
C ARG A 5 -20.74 -44.37 21.17
N LEU A 6 -21.40 -43.53 20.39
CA LEU A 6 -20.78 -42.70 19.35
C LEU A 6 -19.65 -41.87 19.99
N PHE A 7 -18.42 -42.14 19.60
CA PHE A 7 -17.40 -41.09 19.52
C PHE A 7 -17.52 -40.49 18.12
N ALA A 8 -18.36 -39.47 17.98
CA ALA A 8 -18.28 -38.57 16.83
C ALA A 8 -17.03 -37.71 17.05
N SER A 9 -15.91 -38.10 16.44
CA SER A 9 -14.75 -37.24 16.31
C SER A 9 -15.18 -35.99 15.55
N LEU A 10 -15.32 -34.88 16.29
CA LEU A 10 -15.41 -33.54 15.73
C LEU A 10 -14.01 -33.20 15.19
N CYS A 11 -13.66 -33.73 14.02
CA CYS A 11 -12.53 -33.20 13.25
C CYS A 11 -12.95 -31.81 12.79
N ALA A 12 -12.70 -30.79 13.60
CA ALA A 12 -12.57 -29.44 13.10
C ALA A 12 -11.53 -29.51 11.98
N LEU A 13 -11.96 -29.35 10.74
CA LEU A 13 -11.08 -29.13 9.61
C LEU A 13 -10.35 -27.82 9.91
N ALA A 14 -9.19 -27.93 10.57
CA ALA A 14 -8.21 -26.87 10.55
C ALA A 14 -7.81 -26.71 9.09
N SER A 15 -8.47 -25.81 8.39
CA SER A 15 -8.05 -25.35 7.07
C SER A 15 -6.72 -24.64 7.28
N THR A 16 -5.62 -25.37 7.14
CA THR A 16 -4.29 -24.77 7.05
C THR A 16 -4.27 -23.97 5.75
N ALA A 17 -4.37 -22.65 5.85
CA ALA A 17 -4.09 -21.78 4.73
C ALA A 17 -2.70 -22.14 4.20
N ALA A 18 -2.57 -22.39 2.90
CA ALA A 18 -1.25 -22.37 2.30
C ALA A 18 -0.69 -20.95 2.47
N ALA A 19 0.55 -20.82 2.92
CA ALA A 19 1.20 -19.51 2.96
C ALA A 19 1.17 -18.91 1.55
N LEU A 20 0.84 -17.62 1.44
CA LEU A 20 1.00 -16.87 0.20
C LEU A 20 2.44 -17.06 -0.27
N THR A 21 2.61 -17.22 -1.58
CA THR A 21 3.96 -17.27 -2.13
C THR A 21 4.62 -15.90 -1.94
N PRO A 22 5.86 -15.82 -1.44
CA PRO A 22 6.56 -14.54 -1.32
C PRO A 22 6.64 -13.82 -2.67
N LEU A 23 6.52 -12.50 -2.64
CA LEU A 23 6.75 -11.64 -3.79
C LEU A 23 8.24 -11.26 -3.88
N GLU A 24 8.72 -11.08 -5.11
CA GLU A 24 10.07 -10.64 -5.43
C GLU A 24 10.01 -9.40 -6.33
N VAL A 25 11.09 -8.62 -6.33
CA VAL A 25 11.27 -7.53 -7.30
C VAL A 25 11.95 -8.07 -8.55
N ASN A 26 11.39 -7.80 -9.72
CA ASN A 26 11.97 -8.13 -11.01
C ASN A 26 11.86 -6.94 -11.97
N GLY A 27 12.96 -6.20 -12.14
CA GLY A 27 12.93 -4.90 -12.82
C GLY A 27 11.98 -3.94 -12.11
N LYS A 28 11.02 -3.37 -12.85
CA LYS A 28 10.00 -2.46 -12.28
C LYS A 28 8.70 -3.12 -11.84
N ASP A 29 8.69 -4.45 -11.72
CA ASP A 29 7.51 -5.19 -11.26
C ASP A 29 7.76 -5.94 -9.95
N PHE A 30 6.70 -6.03 -9.14
CA PHE A 30 6.58 -7.13 -8.17
C PHE A 30 6.07 -8.37 -8.90
N VAL A 31 6.63 -9.53 -8.57
CA VAL A 31 6.24 -10.81 -9.16
C VAL A 31 6.10 -11.92 -8.12
N ASP A 32 5.21 -12.88 -8.37
CA ASP A 32 5.15 -14.12 -7.59
C ASP A 32 6.47 -14.89 -7.74
N SER A 33 7.13 -15.25 -6.64
CA SER A 33 8.45 -15.89 -6.69
C SER A 33 8.47 -17.25 -7.41
N LYS A 34 7.32 -17.94 -7.53
CA LYS A 34 7.21 -19.24 -8.21
C LYS A 34 6.71 -19.11 -9.64
N THR A 35 5.60 -18.43 -9.87
CA THR A 35 4.99 -18.35 -11.22
C THR A 35 5.62 -17.26 -12.08
N LYS A 36 6.25 -16.27 -11.44
CA LYS A 36 6.76 -15.03 -12.06
C LYS A 36 5.68 -14.16 -12.69
N ASP A 37 4.41 -14.43 -12.36
CA ASP A 37 3.30 -13.57 -12.75
C ASP A 37 3.42 -12.22 -12.06
N ARG A 38 2.98 -11.18 -12.76
CA ARG A 38 3.01 -9.80 -12.26
C ARG A 38 2.03 -9.65 -11.10
N PHE A 39 2.46 -8.91 -10.08
CA PHE A 39 1.64 -8.52 -8.95
C PHE A 39 1.41 -7.01 -8.97
N GLN A 40 0.15 -6.60 -8.97
CA GLN A 40 -0.26 -5.20 -8.85
C GLN A 40 -0.87 -4.98 -7.47
N ILE A 41 -0.38 -3.97 -6.77
CA ILE A 41 -0.86 -3.60 -5.45
C ILE A 41 -2.25 -3.00 -5.60
N ILE A 42 -3.25 -3.64 -5.02
CA ILE A 42 -4.60 -3.11 -4.80
C ILE A 42 -4.77 -3.05 -3.29
N GLY A 43 -4.36 -1.94 -2.70
CA GLY A 43 -4.15 -1.86 -1.26
C GLY A 43 -4.93 -0.78 -0.53
N VAL A 44 -4.75 -0.79 0.79
CA VAL A 44 -5.26 0.23 1.71
C VAL A 44 -4.28 0.44 2.86
N ASP A 45 -4.20 1.68 3.33
CA ASP A 45 -3.47 2.04 4.53
C ASP A 45 -4.22 1.60 5.79
N TYR A 46 -3.57 0.79 6.63
CA TYR A 46 -4.19 0.13 7.78
C TYR A 46 -3.48 0.52 9.08
N GLN A 47 -3.94 1.61 9.69
CA GLN A 47 -3.46 2.10 10.99
C GLN A 47 -4.64 2.52 11.89
N PRO A 48 -5.49 1.58 12.38
CA PRO A 48 -6.64 1.92 13.23
C PRO A 48 -6.29 2.80 14.43
N GLY A 49 -7.00 3.93 14.58
CA GLY A 49 -6.73 4.95 15.62
C GLY A 49 -5.60 5.92 15.26
N GLY A 50 -5.04 5.82 14.05
CA GLY A 50 -3.93 6.62 13.55
C GLY A 50 -2.73 6.62 14.50
N SER A 51 -2.01 7.74 14.53
CA SER A 51 -0.88 8.01 15.43
C SER A 51 -1.22 7.81 16.91
N SER A 52 -2.47 8.08 17.30
CA SER A 52 -2.93 8.01 18.70
C SER A 52 -3.27 6.58 19.14
N GLY A 53 -3.55 5.68 18.19
CA GLY A 53 -3.83 4.27 18.45
C GLY A 53 -2.58 3.45 18.79
N PHE A 54 -1.39 3.97 18.48
CA PHE A 54 -0.11 3.29 18.67
C PHE A 54 0.50 3.53 20.07
N THR A 55 0.92 2.46 20.74
CA THR A 55 1.66 2.51 22.01
C THR A 55 2.65 1.36 22.12
N LYS A 56 3.48 1.33 23.18
CA LYS A 56 4.32 0.17 23.53
C LYS A 56 3.54 -1.12 23.86
N LYS A 57 2.21 -1.07 23.94
CA LYS A 57 1.36 -2.21 24.34
C LYS A 57 0.28 -2.55 23.31
N LEU A 58 0.15 -1.75 22.26
CA LEU A 58 -0.92 -1.85 21.29
C LEU A 58 -0.45 -1.25 19.96
N ASP A 59 -0.63 -2.01 18.90
CA ASP A 59 -0.46 -1.58 17.51
C ASP A 59 -1.53 -2.24 16.61
N PRO A 60 -1.65 -1.84 15.32
CA PRO A 60 -2.67 -2.35 14.40
C PRO A 60 -2.71 -3.88 14.22
N LEU A 61 -1.61 -4.57 14.51
CA LEU A 61 -1.45 -6.00 14.26
C LEU A 61 -1.40 -6.83 15.56
N SER A 62 -1.83 -6.24 16.68
CA SER A 62 -1.83 -6.88 18.01
C SER A 62 -3.22 -7.29 18.51
N ASP A 63 -4.29 -7.04 17.75
CA ASP A 63 -5.67 -7.44 18.06
C ASP A 63 -6.24 -8.35 16.95
N ALA A 64 -6.27 -9.65 17.23
CA ALA A 64 -6.73 -10.67 16.28
C ALA A 64 -8.20 -10.50 15.86
N ASP A 65 -9.08 -10.05 16.77
CA ASP A 65 -10.51 -9.85 16.45
C ASP A 65 -10.72 -8.63 15.55
N ALA A 66 -9.88 -7.60 15.72
CA ALA A 66 -9.86 -6.46 14.81
C ALA A 66 -9.34 -6.87 13.42
N CYS A 67 -8.19 -7.57 13.36
CA CYS A 67 -7.60 -8.05 12.12
C CYS A 67 -8.56 -9.00 11.36
N LEU A 68 -9.25 -9.90 12.06
CA LEU A 68 -10.20 -10.84 11.44
C LEU A 68 -11.38 -10.11 10.78
N ARG A 69 -11.96 -9.15 11.50
CA ARG A 69 -13.05 -8.30 10.98
C ARG A 69 -12.61 -7.53 9.74
N ASP A 70 -11.48 -6.86 9.83
CA ASP A 70 -11.01 -5.96 8.80
C ASP A 70 -10.55 -6.73 7.57
N ALA A 71 -9.84 -7.85 7.75
CA ALA A 71 -9.49 -8.76 6.66
C ALA A 71 -10.74 -9.26 5.92
N ALA A 72 -11.82 -9.63 6.62
CA ALA A 72 -13.05 -10.08 5.96
C ALA A 72 -13.76 -8.97 5.16
N LEU A 73 -13.69 -7.73 5.62
CA LEU A 73 -14.21 -6.57 4.89
C LEU A 73 -13.32 -6.20 3.69
N MET A 74 -12.00 -6.28 3.85
CA MET A 74 -11.02 -6.08 2.77
C MET A 74 -11.15 -7.17 1.69
N GLN A 75 -11.43 -8.41 2.08
CA GLN A 75 -11.70 -9.50 1.14
C GLN A 75 -12.84 -9.17 0.18
N ARG A 76 -13.91 -8.57 0.69
CA ARG A 76 -15.08 -8.19 -0.12
C ARG A 76 -14.77 -7.10 -1.16
N LEU A 77 -13.82 -6.22 -0.87
CA LEU A 77 -13.33 -5.21 -1.81
C LEU A 77 -12.38 -5.79 -2.86
N GLY A 78 -11.70 -6.89 -2.54
CA GLY A 78 -10.61 -7.39 -3.37
C GLY A 78 -9.24 -6.81 -3.03
N ILE A 79 -9.09 -6.19 -1.86
CA ILE A 79 -7.80 -5.69 -1.37
C ILE A 79 -6.82 -6.85 -1.22
N ASN A 80 -5.60 -6.66 -1.71
CA ASN A 80 -4.54 -7.67 -1.70
C ASN A 80 -3.30 -7.24 -0.91
N THR A 81 -3.25 -5.99 -0.45
CA THR A 81 -2.09 -5.43 0.26
C THR A 81 -2.57 -4.45 1.33
N ILE A 82 -1.95 -4.47 2.50
CA ILE A 82 -2.10 -3.43 3.53
C ILE A 82 -0.75 -2.78 3.81
N ARG A 83 -0.74 -1.49 4.12
CA ARG A 83 0.43 -0.78 4.65
C ARG A 83 0.21 -0.43 6.12
N ILE A 84 1.22 -0.66 6.95
CA ILE A 84 1.19 -0.36 8.39
C ILE A 84 2.35 0.57 8.73
N TYR A 85 2.04 1.67 9.41
CA TYR A 85 2.95 2.78 9.64
C TYR A 85 3.73 2.65 10.95
N ASN A 86 3.07 2.18 12.01
CA ASN A 86 3.68 2.12 13.34
C ASN A 86 3.47 0.75 13.97
N LEU A 87 4.58 0.09 14.26
CA LEU A 87 4.65 -1.23 14.88
C LEU A 87 5.54 -1.22 16.11
N GLU A 88 5.14 -2.01 17.11
CA GLU A 88 5.94 -2.27 18.29
C GLU A 88 6.55 -3.67 18.19
N PRO A 89 7.87 -3.79 17.95
CA PRO A 89 8.52 -5.09 17.74
C PRO A 89 8.31 -6.11 18.87
N SER A 90 8.10 -5.65 20.09
CA SER A 90 7.96 -6.54 21.25
C SER A 90 6.58 -7.19 21.40
N LEU A 91 5.59 -6.78 20.61
CA LEU A 91 4.25 -7.39 20.60
C LEU A 91 4.23 -8.69 19.78
N ASN A 92 3.20 -9.51 20.01
CA ASN A 92 2.95 -10.70 19.20
C ASN A 92 2.02 -10.32 18.03
N HIS A 93 2.44 -10.62 16.81
CA HIS A 93 1.70 -10.36 15.57
C HIS A 93 1.30 -11.63 14.81
N ASP A 94 1.55 -12.82 15.40
CA ASP A 94 1.36 -14.13 14.76
C ASP A 94 -0.08 -14.29 14.24
N GLU A 95 -1.08 -13.93 15.05
CA GLU A 95 -2.50 -14.09 14.71
C GLU A 95 -2.92 -13.17 13.56
N CYS A 96 -2.60 -11.88 13.63
CA CYS A 96 -2.93 -10.92 12.58
C CYS A 96 -2.19 -11.24 11.27
N ALA A 97 -0.89 -11.55 11.32
CA ALA A 97 -0.13 -11.94 10.14
C ALA A 97 -0.71 -13.20 9.48
N SER A 98 -1.10 -14.20 10.29
CA SER A 98 -1.80 -15.40 9.81
C SER A 98 -3.16 -15.10 9.19
N ILE A 99 -3.95 -14.21 9.80
CA ILE A 99 -5.27 -13.80 9.30
C ILE A 99 -5.12 -13.14 7.93
N PHE A 100 -4.24 -12.15 7.79
CA PHE A 100 -4.04 -11.47 6.50
C PHE A 100 -3.46 -12.43 5.45
N ASN A 101 -2.54 -13.32 5.81
CA ASN A 101 -2.05 -14.35 4.91
C ASN A 101 -3.20 -15.24 4.42
N ALA A 102 -4.01 -15.77 5.34
CA ALA A 102 -5.17 -16.60 5.02
C ALA A 102 -6.23 -15.83 4.21
N ALA A 103 -6.30 -14.51 4.36
CA ALA A 103 -7.18 -13.66 3.58
C ALA A 103 -6.70 -13.45 2.14
N GLY A 104 -5.45 -13.81 1.81
CA GLY A 104 -4.81 -13.50 0.54
C GLY A 104 -4.24 -12.08 0.46
N ILE A 105 -3.86 -11.50 1.60
CA ILE A 105 -3.42 -10.11 1.76
C ILE A 105 -1.95 -10.05 2.20
N TYR A 106 -1.14 -9.31 1.44
CA TYR A 106 0.24 -8.97 1.78
C TYR A 106 0.34 -7.75 2.68
N MET A 107 1.49 -7.58 3.34
CA MET A 107 1.78 -6.46 4.22
C MET A 107 3.04 -5.72 3.76
N ILE A 108 2.96 -4.40 3.66
CA ILE A 108 4.12 -3.49 3.57
C ILE A 108 4.25 -2.79 4.91
N LEU A 109 5.43 -2.87 5.51
CA LEU A 109 5.62 -2.45 6.90
C LEU A 109 6.65 -1.31 6.98
N ASP A 110 6.24 -0.17 7.52
CA ASP A 110 7.17 0.88 7.89
C ASP A 110 7.93 0.44 9.16
N VAL A 111 9.24 0.65 9.18
CA VAL A 111 10.09 0.21 10.30
C VAL A 111 10.22 1.26 11.41
N SER A 112 9.83 2.50 11.12
CA SER A 112 9.89 3.61 12.07
C SER A 112 8.62 3.70 12.91
N ASN A 113 8.69 4.39 14.04
CA ASN A 113 7.53 4.71 14.86
C ASN A 113 7.73 6.06 15.57
N PRO A 114 6.68 6.67 16.14
CA PRO A 114 6.75 8.03 16.67
C PRO A 114 7.43 8.19 18.02
N LEU A 115 7.75 7.08 18.69
CA LEU A 115 8.31 7.15 20.02
C LEU A 115 9.77 7.60 19.94
N ALA A 116 10.26 8.24 21.01
CA ALA A 116 11.63 8.73 21.06
C ALA A 116 12.64 7.61 20.74
N GLY A 117 13.49 7.86 19.75
CA GLY A 117 14.46 6.88 19.25
C GLY A 117 13.88 5.81 18.31
N GLY A 118 12.62 5.92 17.90
CA GLY A 118 11.94 5.03 16.96
C GLY A 118 11.93 5.51 15.51
N TYR A 119 12.50 6.68 15.22
CA TYR A 119 12.52 7.30 13.89
C TYR A 119 13.86 7.97 13.58
N LEU A 120 14.08 8.32 12.31
CA LEU A 120 15.17 9.18 11.86
C LEU A 120 14.68 10.63 11.79
N ASP A 121 15.26 11.54 12.58
CA ASP A 121 14.91 12.95 12.60
C ASP A 121 15.37 13.64 11.30
N ARG A 122 14.43 14.19 10.53
CA ARG A 122 14.71 14.89 9.27
C ARG A 122 15.54 16.16 9.44
N SER A 123 15.49 16.82 10.60
CA SER A 123 16.22 18.07 10.85
C SER A 123 17.68 17.82 11.24
N GLN A 124 17.96 16.70 11.92
CA GLN A 124 19.28 16.36 12.44
C GLN A 124 19.52 14.84 12.40
N PRO A 125 19.54 14.21 11.22
CA PRO A 125 19.55 12.74 11.09
C PRO A 125 20.77 12.08 11.73
N TRP A 126 21.90 12.79 11.83
CA TRP A 126 23.11 12.32 12.51
C TRP A 126 22.93 12.04 14.01
N THR A 127 21.93 12.65 14.64
CA THR A 127 21.65 12.44 16.08
C THR A 127 20.82 11.19 16.35
N THR A 128 19.99 10.79 15.40
CA THR A 128 19.05 9.66 15.52
C THR A 128 19.50 8.41 14.78
N TYR A 129 20.40 8.53 13.80
CA TYR A 129 21.06 7.40 13.12
C TYR A 129 21.98 6.64 14.09
N SER A 130 21.37 5.80 14.92
CA SER A 130 21.94 5.32 16.17
C SER A 130 21.49 3.89 16.47
N ALA A 131 22.18 3.24 17.40
CA ALA A 131 21.80 1.90 17.84
C ALA A 131 20.42 1.83 18.51
N ILE A 132 19.88 2.94 19.02
CA ILE A 132 18.52 2.98 19.59
C ILE A 132 17.50 2.85 18.46
N TYR A 133 17.66 3.64 17.40
CA TYR A 133 16.84 3.55 16.19
C TYR A 133 16.91 2.17 15.54
N TYR A 134 18.11 1.62 15.40
CA TYR A 134 18.24 0.29 14.78
C TYR A 134 17.71 -0.87 15.63
N LYS A 135 17.51 -0.70 16.95
CA LYS A 135 16.75 -1.69 17.73
C LYS A 135 15.28 -1.74 17.30
N GLN A 136 14.68 -0.59 17.02
CA GLN A 136 13.33 -0.52 16.47
C GLN A 136 13.32 -1.14 15.05
N VAL A 137 14.19 -0.65 14.16
CA VAL A 137 14.21 -1.09 12.75
C VAL A 137 14.43 -2.59 12.62
N PHE A 138 15.49 -3.13 13.23
CA PHE A 138 15.78 -4.56 13.16
C PHE A 138 14.80 -5.39 13.99
N GLY A 139 14.20 -4.82 15.04
CA GLY A 139 13.12 -5.46 15.79
C GLY A 139 11.90 -5.74 14.91
N VAL A 140 11.47 -4.77 14.10
CA VAL A 140 10.37 -4.98 13.13
C VAL A 140 10.76 -6.06 12.11
N ILE A 141 11.98 -6.01 11.57
CA ILE A 141 12.46 -7.04 10.64
C ILE A 141 12.43 -8.43 11.29
N GLU A 142 12.95 -8.59 12.51
CA GLU A 142 12.95 -9.87 13.25
C GLU A 142 11.54 -10.40 13.51
N GLY A 143 10.63 -9.52 13.94
CA GLY A 143 9.23 -9.87 14.22
C GLY A 143 8.47 -10.36 12.99
N PHE A 144 8.86 -9.90 11.79
CA PHE A 144 8.07 -10.11 10.57
C PHE A 144 8.75 -10.90 9.45
N LYS A 145 10.07 -11.09 9.48
CA LYS A 145 10.83 -11.70 8.37
C LYS A 145 10.44 -13.15 8.03
N ASN A 146 9.76 -13.84 8.94
CA ASN A 146 9.32 -15.23 8.75
C ASN A 146 7.92 -15.36 8.14
N TYR A 147 7.20 -14.26 7.92
CA TYR A 147 5.91 -14.30 7.24
C TYR A 147 6.12 -14.12 5.74
N ASP A 148 5.59 -15.07 4.97
CA ASP A 148 5.70 -15.08 3.51
C ASP A 148 4.85 -13.96 2.86
N ASN A 149 3.81 -13.50 3.55
CA ASN A 149 2.96 -12.40 3.10
C ASN A 149 3.51 -11.00 3.45
N VAL A 150 4.74 -10.86 3.95
CA VAL A 150 5.38 -9.55 4.04
C VAL A 150 5.98 -9.20 2.68
N LEU A 151 5.35 -8.27 1.96
CA LEU A 151 5.80 -7.83 0.63
C LEU A 151 7.13 -7.09 0.72
N GLY A 152 7.26 -6.17 1.67
CA GLY A 152 8.46 -5.37 1.83
C GLY A 152 8.44 -4.46 3.07
N PHE A 153 9.56 -3.78 3.29
CA PHE A 153 9.69 -2.79 4.37
C PHE A 153 9.95 -1.41 3.80
N PHE A 154 9.27 -0.39 4.31
CA PHE A 154 9.65 1.01 4.08
C PHE A 154 10.71 1.42 5.10
N ALA A 155 11.88 1.84 4.61
CA ALA A 155 12.97 2.37 5.43
C ALA A 155 12.62 3.73 6.06
N GLY A 156 11.75 4.51 5.41
CA GLY A 156 11.22 5.76 5.92
C GLY A 156 10.08 6.27 5.05
N ASN A 157 9.31 7.20 5.61
CA ASN A 157 8.15 7.84 5.01
C ASN A 157 8.32 9.36 5.06
N GLU A 158 8.40 10.00 3.89
CA GLU A 158 8.46 11.46 3.73
C GLU A 158 9.53 12.17 4.59
N VAL A 159 10.63 11.47 4.92
CA VAL A 159 11.72 12.04 5.73
C VAL A 159 12.45 13.11 4.93
N ILE A 160 12.55 12.93 3.61
CA ILE A 160 12.98 13.94 2.65
C ILE A 160 11.75 14.75 2.25
N ASN A 161 11.67 16.00 2.72
CA ASN A 161 10.66 16.98 2.36
C ASN A 161 11.20 18.41 2.55
N GLU A 162 10.33 19.42 2.49
CA GLU A 162 10.71 20.84 2.55
C GLU A 162 11.37 21.24 3.88
N ASP A 163 11.07 20.52 4.97
CA ASP A 163 11.63 20.76 6.31
C ASP A 163 12.90 19.96 6.58
N ALA A 164 13.28 19.07 5.66
CA ALA A 164 14.41 18.17 5.85
C ALA A 164 15.74 18.92 5.71
N HIS A 165 16.71 18.56 6.55
CA HIS A 165 18.08 18.99 6.35
C HIS A 165 18.60 18.39 5.03
N TYR A 166 19.34 19.18 4.24
CA TYR A 166 19.73 18.80 2.88
C TYR A 166 20.48 17.45 2.81
N VAL A 167 21.15 16.99 3.88
CA VAL A 167 21.88 15.72 3.94
C VAL A 167 21.01 14.49 4.20
N VAL A 168 19.72 14.62 4.50
CA VAL A 168 18.83 13.48 4.81
C VAL A 168 18.88 12.36 3.76
N PRO A 169 18.93 12.62 2.44
CA PRO A 169 18.98 11.55 1.44
C PRO A 169 20.09 10.52 1.69
N ARG A 170 21.28 10.96 2.12
CA ARG A 170 22.41 10.07 2.40
C ARG A 170 22.17 9.16 3.60
N TYR A 171 21.45 9.66 4.61
CA TYR A 171 21.10 8.86 5.79
C TYR A 171 20.01 7.87 5.46
N MET A 172 18.98 8.27 4.73
CA MET A 172 17.93 7.35 4.30
C MET A 172 18.47 6.23 3.40
N ARG A 173 19.36 6.55 2.46
CA ARG A 173 20.02 5.53 1.64
C ARG A 173 20.95 4.62 2.46
N ALA A 174 21.53 5.12 3.55
CA ALA A 174 22.26 4.27 4.50
C ALA A 174 21.34 3.37 5.33
N VAL A 175 20.14 3.82 5.71
CA VAL A 175 19.12 2.98 6.37
C VAL A 175 18.69 1.84 5.45
N VAL A 176 18.45 2.11 4.17
CA VAL A 176 18.18 1.08 3.16
C VAL A 176 19.32 0.05 3.09
N ARG A 177 20.58 0.52 2.98
CA ARG A 177 21.77 -0.35 3.01
C ARG A 177 21.78 -1.26 4.22
N ASP A 178 21.64 -0.69 5.41
CA ASP A 178 21.81 -1.42 6.67
C ASP A 178 20.68 -2.41 6.92
N MET A 179 19.44 -2.08 6.52
CA MET A 179 18.31 -3.02 6.53
C MET A 179 18.55 -4.19 5.58
N LYS A 180 19.00 -3.92 4.36
CA LYS A 180 19.27 -4.96 3.37
C LYS A 180 20.44 -5.86 3.79
N ASP A 181 21.50 -5.29 4.34
CA ASP A 181 22.62 -6.05 4.89
C ASP A 181 22.17 -6.92 6.09
N TYR A 182 21.31 -6.39 6.96
CA TYR A 182 20.71 -7.15 8.06
C TYR A 182 19.85 -8.31 7.57
N ILE A 183 18.95 -8.07 6.60
CA ILE A 183 18.08 -9.09 6.00
C ILE A 183 18.91 -10.17 5.32
N ALA A 184 19.90 -9.79 4.50
CA ALA A 184 20.78 -10.72 3.81
C ALA A 184 21.54 -11.64 4.77
N LYS A 185 21.84 -11.16 5.98
CA LYS A 185 22.56 -11.93 6.99
C LYS A 185 21.65 -12.77 7.90
N ASN A 186 20.45 -12.29 8.21
CA ASN A 186 19.62 -12.82 9.29
C ASN A 186 18.25 -13.37 8.84
N ALA A 187 17.85 -13.20 7.58
CA ALA A 187 16.58 -13.72 7.03
C ALA A 187 16.81 -14.85 6.03
N LYS A 188 15.78 -15.68 5.80
CA LYS A 188 15.82 -16.78 4.82
C LYS A 188 15.54 -16.32 3.39
N ARG A 189 14.93 -15.15 3.22
CA ARG A 189 14.58 -14.56 1.93
C ARG A 189 15.05 -13.12 1.86
N ALA A 190 15.35 -12.64 0.66
CA ALA A 190 15.65 -11.23 0.41
C ALA A 190 14.35 -10.43 0.40
N ILE A 191 13.92 -9.94 1.57
CA ILE A 191 12.73 -9.10 1.69
C ILE A 191 13.05 -7.72 1.11
N PRO A 192 12.29 -7.23 0.12
CA PRO A 192 12.50 -5.91 -0.47
C PRO A 192 12.47 -4.79 0.58
N VAL A 193 13.38 -3.82 0.44
CA VAL A 193 13.40 -2.58 1.24
C VAL A 193 13.30 -1.37 0.34
N GLY A 194 12.26 -0.55 0.54
CA GLY A 194 11.98 0.65 -0.24
C GLY A 194 11.91 1.92 0.58
N TYR A 195 11.49 3.01 -0.07
CA TYR A 195 11.26 4.31 0.54
C TYR A 195 9.92 4.88 0.09
N SER A 196 9.17 5.51 1.00
CA SER A 196 7.91 6.20 0.69
C SER A 196 8.17 7.70 0.64
N ALA A 197 7.94 8.34 -0.51
CA ALA A 197 8.22 9.74 -0.77
C ALA A 197 6.94 10.57 -0.81
N ALA A 198 7.07 11.84 -0.42
CA ALA A 198 6.05 12.85 -0.66
C ALA A 198 6.05 13.25 -2.14
N ASP A 199 4.90 13.61 -2.70
CA ASP A 199 4.75 14.11 -4.07
C ASP A 199 5.19 15.59 -4.21
N ILE A 200 6.44 15.87 -3.84
CA ILE A 200 7.07 17.17 -3.96
C ILE A 200 7.78 17.24 -5.31
N ARG A 201 7.04 17.70 -6.33
CA ARG A 201 7.46 17.73 -7.74
C ARG A 201 8.90 18.23 -7.95
N ASP A 202 9.29 19.27 -7.22
CA ASP A 202 10.60 19.89 -7.38
C ASP A 202 11.79 19.01 -6.93
N ILE A 203 11.57 17.97 -6.11
CA ILE A 203 12.66 17.07 -5.64
C ILE A 203 12.36 15.60 -5.93
N LEU A 204 11.21 15.27 -6.50
CA LEU A 204 10.73 13.91 -6.67
C LEU A 204 11.69 13.08 -7.53
N MET A 205 12.07 13.61 -8.69
CA MET A 205 12.99 12.91 -9.61
C MET A 205 14.42 12.82 -9.07
N ASP A 206 14.90 13.88 -8.42
CA ASP A 206 16.17 13.83 -7.70
C ASP A 206 16.15 12.75 -6.59
N THR A 207 15.01 12.58 -5.91
CA THR A 207 14.82 11.58 -4.86
C THR A 207 14.88 10.16 -5.42
N ILE A 208 14.07 9.80 -6.41
CA ILE A 208 14.10 8.43 -6.96
C ILE A 208 15.45 8.11 -7.58
N HIS A 209 16.04 9.00 -8.37
CA HIS A 209 17.35 8.78 -8.97
C HIS A 209 18.44 8.60 -7.91
N TYR A 210 18.33 9.31 -6.78
CA TYR A 210 19.24 9.12 -5.65
C TYR A 210 19.10 7.75 -5.00
N PHE A 211 17.92 7.12 -4.98
CA PHE A 211 17.71 5.81 -4.37
C PHE A 211 17.91 4.63 -5.33
N GLU A 212 17.67 4.81 -6.63
CA GLU A 212 17.69 3.71 -7.60
C GLU A 212 19.03 3.55 -8.33
N CYS A 213 19.87 4.58 -8.39
CA CYS A 213 21.16 4.49 -9.09
C CYS A 213 22.14 3.51 -8.41
N ASP A 214 23.04 2.92 -9.19
CA ASP A 214 24.04 1.95 -8.69
C ASP A 214 25.31 2.65 -8.20
N LEU A 215 25.82 2.27 -7.01
CA LEU A 215 27.17 2.66 -6.57
C LEU A 215 28.19 1.65 -7.08
N LYS A 216 29.26 2.14 -7.71
CA LYS A 216 30.41 1.32 -8.18
C LYS A 216 30.92 0.29 -7.17
N ASN A 217 30.84 0.61 -5.87
CA ASN A 217 31.42 -0.20 -4.81
C ASN A 217 30.37 -0.90 -3.91
N SER A 218 29.07 -0.72 -4.15
CA SER A 218 28.01 -1.41 -3.39
C SER A 218 26.64 -1.29 -4.06
N THR A 219 25.96 -2.42 -4.25
CA THR A 219 24.56 -2.46 -4.68
C THR A 219 23.58 -2.59 -3.52
N SER A 220 24.04 -2.86 -2.29
CA SER A 220 23.12 -3.11 -1.16
C SER A 220 22.38 -1.87 -0.69
N SER A 221 22.86 -0.66 -1.03
CA SER A 221 22.24 0.62 -0.66
C SER A 221 21.12 1.10 -1.59
N ARG A 222 20.95 0.46 -2.75
CA ARG A 222 19.88 0.81 -3.69
C ARG A 222 18.53 0.37 -3.11
N ALA A 223 17.50 1.21 -3.21
CA ALA A 223 16.15 0.82 -2.83
C ALA A 223 15.63 -0.29 -3.77
N ASP A 224 14.81 -1.20 -3.24
CA ASP A 224 14.19 -2.27 -4.02
C ASP A 224 12.84 -1.85 -4.62
N PHE A 225 12.20 -0.82 -4.07
CA PHE A 225 10.96 -0.22 -4.59
C PHE A 225 10.80 1.23 -4.09
N PHE A 226 9.90 1.97 -4.72
CA PHE A 226 9.60 3.36 -4.41
C PHE A 226 8.09 3.57 -4.24
N GLY A 227 7.68 4.02 -3.07
CA GLY A 227 6.32 4.46 -2.80
C GLY A 227 6.20 5.96 -3.02
N LEU A 228 5.08 6.41 -3.60
CA LEU A 228 4.75 7.82 -3.72
C LEU A 228 3.39 8.12 -3.05
N ASN A 229 3.39 9.05 -2.11
CA ASN A 229 2.18 9.58 -1.51
C ASN A 229 1.63 10.70 -2.40
N SER A 230 0.69 10.37 -3.30
CA SER A 230 0.14 11.34 -4.27
C SER A 230 -1.37 11.53 -4.09
N TYR A 231 -1.74 12.76 -3.76
CA TYR A 231 -3.13 13.22 -3.64
C TYR A 231 -3.54 14.17 -4.78
N SER A 232 -2.81 14.13 -5.90
CA SER A 232 -2.96 15.08 -7.00
C SER A 232 -4.25 14.90 -7.82
N TRP A 233 -4.96 13.78 -7.65
CA TRP A 233 -6.29 13.54 -8.22
C TRP A 233 -7.39 13.76 -7.18
N CYS A 234 -8.20 14.79 -7.35
CA CYS A 234 -9.35 15.10 -6.48
C CYS A 234 -10.66 15.12 -7.26
N GLY A 235 -11.70 14.45 -6.75
CA GLY A 235 -13.02 14.41 -7.37
C GLY A 235 -13.03 13.72 -8.74
N ASP A 236 -13.76 14.29 -9.70
CA ASP A 236 -13.84 13.77 -11.07
C ASP A 236 -12.78 14.42 -11.99
N ALA A 237 -11.52 14.38 -11.54
CA ALA A 237 -10.40 14.83 -12.36
C ALA A 237 -10.16 13.88 -13.55
N SER A 238 -9.17 14.20 -14.38
CA SER A 238 -8.72 13.38 -15.49
C SER A 238 -7.23 13.11 -15.38
N TYR A 239 -6.75 12.10 -16.10
CA TYR A 239 -5.33 11.73 -16.19
C TYR A 239 -4.39 12.91 -16.45
N LYS A 240 -4.82 13.87 -17.27
CA LYS A 240 -4.04 15.08 -17.57
C LYS A 240 -4.17 16.13 -16.46
N THR A 241 -5.40 16.44 -16.05
CA THR A 241 -5.63 17.54 -15.09
C THR A 241 -5.20 17.20 -13.67
N SER A 242 -5.07 15.93 -13.32
CA SER A 242 -4.48 15.48 -12.05
C SER A 242 -2.95 15.52 -12.04
N GLY A 243 -2.29 15.64 -13.20
CA GLY A 243 -0.84 15.46 -13.32
C GLY A 243 -0.38 14.00 -13.32
N PHE A 244 -1.30 13.03 -13.43
CA PHE A 244 -0.92 11.61 -13.58
C PHE A 244 -0.22 11.32 -14.92
N GLU A 245 -0.47 12.13 -15.95
CA GLU A 245 0.30 12.08 -17.21
C GLU A 245 1.77 12.40 -16.99
N ASP A 246 2.07 13.47 -16.24
CA ASP A 246 3.44 13.87 -15.93
C ASP A 246 4.12 12.80 -15.08
N LEU A 247 3.45 12.30 -14.04
CA LEU A 247 3.93 11.19 -13.22
C LEU A 247 4.28 9.94 -14.02
N THR A 248 3.43 9.58 -14.98
CA THR A 248 3.66 8.39 -15.80
C THR A 248 4.88 8.58 -16.70
N GLY A 249 5.10 9.79 -17.23
CA GLY A 249 6.29 10.14 -17.99
C GLY A 249 7.55 10.12 -17.13
N ASP A 250 7.49 10.74 -15.95
CA ASP A 250 8.58 10.85 -14.98
C ASP A 250 9.10 9.48 -14.53
N PHE A 251 8.20 8.53 -14.27
CA PHE A 251 8.55 7.18 -13.79
C PHE A 251 8.61 6.11 -14.89
N ALA A 252 8.48 6.46 -16.16
CA ALA A 252 8.46 5.49 -17.26
C ALA A 252 9.72 4.59 -17.31
N ASP A 253 10.87 5.21 -17.02
CA ASP A 253 12.20 4.61 -17.05
C ASP A 253 12.72 4.22 -15.66
N ALA A 254 11.88 4.27 -14.61
CA ALA A 254 12.25 3.81 -13.29
C ALA A 254 12.71 2.34 -13.34
N THR A 255 13.73 2.04 -12.55
CA THR A 255 14.43 0.74 -12.60
C THR A 255 14.00 -0.20 -11.48
N ILE A 256 13.07 0.25 -10.65
CA ILE A 256 12.48 -0.42 -9.50
C ILE A 256 10.97 -0.23 -9.55
N PRO A 257 10.16 -1.09 -8.90
CA PRO A 257 8.72 -0.90 -8.83
C PRO A 257 8.37 0.42 -8.16
N VAL A 258 7.52 1.20 -8.83
CA VAL A 258 6.96 2.46 -8.31
C VAL A 258 5.47 2.26 -8.10
N PHE A 259 4.91 2.68 -6.99
CA PHE A 259 3.47 2.59 -6.75
C PHE A 259 3.00 3.76 -5.89
N PHE A 260 1.71 4.04 -5.88
CA PHE A 260 1.18 5.00 -4.92
C PHE A 260 1.10 4.35 -3.55
N SER A 261 2.01 4.73 -2.65
CA SER A 261 2.01 4.27 -1.27
C SER A 261 0.85 4.86 -0.48
N GLU A 262 0.33 6.01 -0.92
CA GLU A 262 -0.93 6.63 -0.50
C GLU A 262 -1.58 7.33 -1.72
N TYR A 263 -2.90 7.19 -1.89
CA TYR A 263 -3.72 8.03 -2.77
C TYR A 263 -5.14 8.21 -2.21
N GLY A 264 -5.94 9.08 -2.84
CA GLY A 264 -7.36 9.25 -2.55
C GLY A 264 -7.69 10.57 -1.89
N CYS A 265 -7.38 11.68 -2.58
CA CYS A 265 -7.66 13.05 -2.15
C CYS A 265 -9.11 13.20 -1.65
N ASN A 266 -9.27 13.83 -0.48
CA ASN A 266 -10.59 14.03 0.13
C ASN A 266 -11.10 15.48 0.06
N GLU A 267 -10.50 16.36 -0.76
CA GLU A 267 -11.00 17.74 -0.97
C GLU A 267 -12.43 17.78 -1.55
N VAL A 268 -12.80 16.78 -2.34
CA VAL A 268 -14.16 16.60 -2.85
C VAL A 268 -14.75 15.34 -2.23
N LYS A 269 -15.85 15.50 -1.47
CA LYS A 269 -16.53 14.42 -0.74
C LYS A 269 -17.97 14.22 -1.24
N PRO A 270 -18.50 12.99 -1.23
CA PRO A 270 -17.79 11.73 -0.97
C PRO A 270 -16.77 11.42 -2.07
N ARG A 271 -15.72 10.66 -1.75
CA ARG A 271 -14.72 10.29 -2.77
C ARG A 271 -15.33 9.28 -3.72
N ILE A 272 -15.17 9.55 -5.02
CA ILE A 272 -15.71 8.71 -6.10
C ILE A 272 -14.66 7.76 -6.71
N PHE A 273 -13.39 7.93 -6.32
CA PHE A 273 -12.25 7.09 -6.67
C PHE A 273 -12.04 6.86 -8.17
N THR A 274 -12.31 7.86 -9.01
CA THR A 274 -12.12 7.73 -10.47
C THR A 274 -10.66 7.54 -10.86
N GLU A 275 -9.72 7.98 -10.01
CA GLU A 275 -8.29 7.71 -10.13
C GLU A 275 -7.94 6.22 -10.18
N VAL A 276 -8.76 5.33 -9.60
CA VAL A 276 -8.56 3.88 -9.67
C VAL A 276 -8.53 3.42 -11.12
N GLN A 277 -9.39 3.96 -11.98
CA GLN A 277 -9.40 3.58 -13.40
C GLN A 277 -8.14 4.07 -14.14
N ALA A 278 -7.54 5.18 -13.69
CA ALA A 278 -6.29 5.68 -14.24
C ALA A 278 -5.08 4.87 -13.74
N ILE A 279 -4.98 4.64 -12.42
CA ILE A 279 -3.88 3.90 -11.77
C ILE A 279 -3.69 2.52 -12.39
N TYR A 280 -4.79 1.81 -12.61
CA TYR A 280 -4.76 0.48 -13.22
C TYR A 280 -4.98 0.52 -14.74
N GLY A 281 -5.05 1.70 -15.37
CA GLY A 281 -5.22 1.90 -16.81
C GLY A 281 -4.01 1.42 -17.62
N GLU A 282 -4.13 1.41 -18.95
CA GLU A 282 -3.06 0.94 -19.83
C GLU A 282 -1.81 1.82 -19.75
N GLU A 283 -2.00 3.13 -19.58
CA GLU A 283 -0.93 4.12 -19.49
C GLU A 283 -0.13 3.95 -18.21
N MET A 284 -0.79 4.03 -17.04
CA MET A 284 -0.08 4.03 -15.76
C MET A 284 0.52 2.67 -15.41
N THR A 285 -0.11 1.56 -15.78
CA THR A 285 0.45 0.22 -15.51
C THR A 285 1.73 -0.08 -16.31
N GLN A 286 2.17 0.82 -17.19
CA GLN A 286 3.52 0.75 -17.76
C GLN A 286 4.60 1.28 -16.82
N ALA A 287 4.27 2.16 -15.88
CA ALA A 287 5.24 2.80 -14.97
C ALA A 287 5.00 2.41 -13.50
N PHE A 288 3.73 2.21 -13.12
CA PHE A 288 3.32 1.98 -11.75
C PHE A 288 2.85 0.54 -11.51
N SER A 289 3.09 0.06 -10.29
CA SER A 289 2.70 -1.25 -9.75
C SER A 289 1.46 -1.17 -8.84
N GLY A 290 0.55 -0.24 -9.14
CA GLY A 290 -0.72 -0.06 -8.42
C GLY A 290 -0.65 0.97 -7.30
N GLY A 291 -1.43 0.77 -6.24
CA GLY A 291 -1.36 1.64 -5.07
C GLY A 291 -2.29 1.30 -3.91
N LEU A 292 -2.13 2.05 -2.82
CA LEU A 292 -2.90 1.92 -1.58
C LEU A 292 -3.74 3.17 -1.32
N VAL A 293 -5.04 2.98 -1.09
CA VAL A 293 -5.93 4.09 -0.72
C VAL A 293 -5.72 4.48 0.75
N TYR A 294 -5.59 5.77 1.01
CA TYR A 294 -5.51 6.33 2.37
C TYR A 294 -6.92 6.74 2.83
N GLU A 295 -7.52 6.18 3.89
CA GLU A 295 -7.06 5.07 4.71
C GLU A 295 -8.24 4.18 5.17
N TRP A 296 -7.96 3.09 5.88
CA TRP A 296 -8.98 2.12 6.27
C TRP A 296 -10.00 2.68 7.27
N THR A 297 -9.55 3.20 8.41
CA THR A 297 -10.42 3.69 9.48
C THR A 297 -10.65 5.19 9.40
N GLN A 298 -11.86 5.60 9.73
CA GLN A 298 -12.25 7.00 9.79
C GLN A 298 -11.74 7.63 11.07
N GLU A 299 -10.72 8.48 10.91
CA GLU A 299 -10.17 9.34 11.96
C GLU A 299 -10.60 10.80 11.74
N ASP A 300 -10.04 11.73 12.52
CA ASP A 300 -10.35 13.17 12.47
C ASP A 300 -9.97 13.82 11.13
N ASN A 301 -9.08 13.19 10.36
CA ASN A 301 -8.64 13.63 9.03
C ASN A 301 -9.65 13.36 7.91
N GLU A 302 -10.71 12.58 8.20
CA GLU A 302 -11.78 12.24 7.28
C GLU A 302 -11.39 11.48 6.01
N TYR A 303 -10.48 10.51 6.13
CA TYR A 303 -10.02 9.64 5.05
C TYR A 303 -10.53 8.18 5.10
N GLY A 304 -11.34 7.82 6.10
CA GLY A 304 -11.70 6.42 6.33
C GLY A 304 -12.63 5.79 5.29
N LEU A 305 -12.47 4.49 5.06
CA LEU A 305 -13.46 3.65 4.38
C LEU A 305 -14.48 3.06 5.36
N ILE A 306 -14.07 2.79 6.60
CA ILE A 306 -14.94 2.28 7.66
C ILE A 306 -14.87 3.16 8.90
N LYS A 307 -15.92 3.14 9.72
CA LYS A 307 -15.95 3.77 11.03
C LYS A 307 -16.15 2.72 12.11
N ILE A 308 -15.18 2.61 13.02
CA ILE A 308 -15.29 1.78 14.22
C ILE A 308 -16.05 2.58 15.26
N LYS A 309 -17.23 2.11 15.66
CA LYS A 309 -18.04 2.78 16.69
C LYS A 309 -17.63 2.32 18.09
N ASP A 310 -17.42 1.03 18.24
CA ASP A 310 -16.99 0.36 19.47
C ASP A 310 -16.44 -1.04 19.14
N SER A 311 -16.02 -1.80 20.15
CA SER A 311 -15.46 -3.15 19.98
C SER A 311 -16.43 -4.17 19.37
N LYS A 312 -17.72 -3.84 19.24
CA LYS A 312 -18.77 -4.73 18.74
C LYS A 312 -19.43 -4.23 17.47
N THR A 313 -19.15 -3.02 17.01
CA THR A 313 -19.91 -2.36 15.95
C THR A 313 -19.00 -1.58 14.99
N VAL A 314 -19.12 -1.88 13.70
CA VAL A 314 -18.45 -1.16 12.61
C VAL A 314 -19.47 -0.72 11.56
N THR A 315 -19.21 0.39 10.90
CA THR A 315 -20.02 0.92 9.80
C THR A 315 -19.14 1.15 8.58
N THR A 316 -19.48 0.59 7.42
CA THR A 316 -18.82 0.99 6.16
C THR A 316 -19.32 2.38 5.77
N LEU A 317 -18.44 3.23 5.25
CA LEU A 317 -18.79 4.58 4.81
C LEU A 317 -19.13 4.59 3.32
N VAL A 318 -19.69 5.69 2.83
CA VAL A 318 -20.04 5.85 1.40
C VAL A 318 -18.83 5.65 0.50
N ASP A 319 -17.64 6.03 0.97
CA ASP A 319 -16.38 5.85 0.27
C ASP A 319 -16.02 4.36 0.08
N TYR A 320 -16.36 3.47 1.03
CA TYR A 320 -16.18 2.02 0.87
C TYR A 320 -16.94 1.50 -0.36
N ASP A 321 -18.21 1.92 -0.51
CA ASP A 321 -19.05 1.47 -1.63
C ASP A 321 -18.60 2.09 -2.95
N ASN A 322 -18.17 3.36 -2.95
CA ASN A 322 -17.65 4.02 -4.14
C ASN A 322 -16.33 3.38 -4.60
N PHE A 323 -15.44 3.07 -3.66
CA PHE A 323 -14.20 2.39 -3.95
C PHE A 323 -14.45 0.99 -4.50
N GLN A 324 -15.35 0.22 -3.86
CA GLN A 324 -15.76 -1.10 -4.36
C GLN A 324 -16.28 -1.04 -5.80
N LYS A 325 -17.11 -0.03 -6.14
CA LYS A 325 -17.62 0.15 -7.50
C LYS A 325 -16.51 0.37 -8.53
N GLN A 326 -15.42 1.03 -8.17
CA GLN A 326 -14.29 1.24 -9.08
C GLN A 326 -13.42 -0.01 -9.20
N LEU A 327 -13.13 -0.69 -8.08
CA LEU A 327 -12.40 -1.95 -8.08
C LEU A 327 -13.11 -3.03 -8.90
N ASN A 328 -14.44 -3.12 -8.83
CA ASN A 328 -15.23 -4.09 -9.59
C ASN A 328 -15.21 -3.89 -11.11
N LYS A 329 -14.69 -2.76 -11.62
CA LYS A 329 -14.53 -2.48 -13.05
C LYS A 329 -13.15 -2.90 -13.58
N LEU A 330 -12.22 -3.28 -12.71
CA LEU A 330 -10.86 -3.60 -13.11
C LEU A 330 -10.81 -4.90 -13.93
N ASP A 331 -10.09 -4.85 -15.04
CA ASP A 331 -9.73 -6.02 -15.84
C ASP A 331 -8.51 -6.71 -15.21
N MET A 332 -8.77 -7.63 -14.29
CA MET A 332 -7.73 -8.30 -13.52
C MET A 332 -6.81 -9.18 -14.39
N ASP A 333 -7.33 -9.74 -15.48
CA ASP A 333 -6.53 -10.57 -16.38
C ASP A 333 -5.48 -9.72 -17.11
N ARG A 334 -5.87 -8.51 -17.56
CA ARG A 334 -4.93 -7.56 -18.15
C ARG A 334 -3.92 -7.05 -17.11
N ILE A 335 -4.40 -6.61 -15.94
CA ILE A 335 -3.57 -5.96 -14.91
C ILE A 335 -2.50 -6.91 -14.36
N MET A 336 -2.82 -8.19 -14.20
CA MET A 336 -1.89 -9.21 -13.68
C MET A 336 -1.02 -9.88 -14.76
N SER A 337 -1.21 -9.53 -16.04
CA SER A 337 -0.37 -10.06 -17.11
C SER A 337 1.05 -9.49 -17.03
N SER A 338 2.06 -10.37 -17.16
CA SER A 338 3.47 -9.98 -17.13
C SER A 338 3.88 -9.29 -18.43
N ASN A 339 4.60 -8.17 -18.32
CA ASN A 339 5.20 -7.49 -19.47
C ASN A 339 6.73 -7.67 -19.47
N ALA A 340 7.23 -8.54 -20.36
CA ALA A 340 8.64 -8.92 -20.42
C ALA A 340 9.62 -7.74 -20.68
N THR A 341 9.17 -6.61 -21.23
CA THR A 341 10.05 -5.44 -21.44
C THR A 341 10.36 -4.68 -20.16
N GLN A 342 9.53 -4.81 -19.13
CA GLN A 342 9.67 -4.11 -17.85
C GLN A 342 10.75 -4.74 -16.94
N ALA A 343 11.07 -6.00 -17.16
CA ALA A 343 12.06 -6.74 -16.37
C ALA A 343 13.54 -6.43 -16.71
N ASN A 344 13.81 -5.66 -17.78
CA ASN A 344 15.16 -5.50 -18.35
C ASN A 344 15.76 -4.08 -18.24
N VAL A 345 15.09 -3.16 -17.54
CA VAL A 345 15.62 -1.80 -17.31
C VAL A 345 16.80 -1.88 -16.34
N LYS A 346 17.94 -1.28 -16.71
CA LYS A 346 19.15 -1.28 -15.88
C LYS A 346 19.32 0.07 -15.23
N ALA A 347 19.62 0.06 -13.93
CA ALA A 347 19.98 1.27 -13.20
C ALA A 347 21.25 1.87 -13.78
N GLU A 348 21.27 3.20 -13.87
CA GLU A 348 22.45 3.96 -14.21
C GLU A 348 23.40 4.07 -13.01
N GLU A 349 24.68 4.30 -13.29
CA GLU A 349 25.65 4.57 -12.23
C GLU A 349 25.34 5.92 -11.56
N CYS A 350 25.37 5.97 -10.23
CA CYS A 350 25.18 7.20 -9.49
C CYS A 350 26.18 8.28 -9.93
N SER A 351 25.65 9.42 -10.36
CA SER A 351 26.44 10.55 -10.82
C SER A 351 25.75 11.86 -10.49
N VAL A 352 26.53 12.93 -10.26
CA VAL A 352 26.00 14.26 -9.95
C VAL A 352 25.05 14.77 -11.04
N SER A 353 25.19 14.33 -12.28
CA SER A 353 24.31 14.70 -13.40
C SER A 353 22.89 14.14 -13.29
N LEU A 354 22.67 13.10 -12.48
CA LEU A 354 21.33 12.59 -12.19
C LEU A 354 20.53 13.51 -11.26
N ILE A 355 21.22 14.40 -10.54
CA ILE A 355 20.60 15.29 -9.55
C ILE A 355 20.52 16.70 -10.14
N THR A 356 19.32 17.10 -10.53
CA THR A 356 19.03 18.35 -11.22
C THR A 356 19.21 19.56 -10.30
N ARG A 357 18.87 19.44 -9.02
CA ARG A 357 19.03 20.51 -8.01
C ARG A 357 20.36 20.46 -7.27
N ALA A 358 21.40 19.93 -7.90
CA ALA A 358 22.75 19.90 -7.36
C ALA A 358 23.35 21.29 -7.05
N LYS A 359 22.90 22.34 -7.76
CA LYS A 359 23.47 23.70 -7.69
C LYS A 359 22.34 24.73 -7.63
N GLY A 360 21.85 25.03 -6.43
CA GLY A 360 20.77 25.99 -6.19
C GLY A 360 20.80 26.56 -4.77
N SER A 361 19.88 27.49 -4.47
CA SER A 361 19.72 28.08 -3.12
C SER A 361 19.24 27.07 -2.07
N GLN A 362 18.58 26.00 -2.52
CA GLN A 362 18.17 24.84 -1.72
C GLN A 362 18.59 23.58 -2.50
N PRO A 363 19.86 23.16 -2.38
CA PRO A 363 20.39 22.05 -3.17
C PRO A 363 19.94 20.70 -2.63
N PHE A 364 19.69 19.75 -3.54
CA PHE A 364 19.50 18.35 -3.19
C PHE A 364 20.85 17.66 -2.98
N TYR A 365 20.93 16.71 -2.04
CA TYR A 365 22.18 15.97 -1.78
C TYR A 365 22.59 15.14 -2.99
N ASN A 366 23.76 15.41 -3.55
CA ASN A 366 24.25 14.79 -4.79
C ASN A 366 25.57 14.03 -4.61
N ALA A 367 25.91 13.70 -3.36
CA ALA A 367 27.03 12.83 -3.04
C ALA A 367 26.52 11.49 -2.51
N TRP A 368 27.30 10.43 -2.68
CA TRP A 368 26.96 9.09 -2.19
C TRP A 368 27.97 8.56 -1.17
N ASP A 369 28.54 9.48 -0.40
CA ASP A 369 29.37 9.24 0.79
C ASP A 369 28.47 8.90 2.00
N LEU A 370 27.80 7.75 1.91
CA LEU A 370 26.90 7.27 2.97
C LEU A 370 27.64 7.20 4.31
N PRO A 371 27.01 7.57 5.45
CA PRO A 371 27.62 7.43 6.76
C PRO A 371 28.06 6.00 7.04
N GLU A 372 29.13 5.85 7.80
CA GLU A 372 29.56 4.56 8.31
C GLU A 372 28.49 3.98 9.25
N VAL A 373 28.31 2.67 9.18
CA VAL A 373 27.41 1.95 10.09
C VAL A 373 27.91 2.17 11.52
N PRO A 374 27.07 2.63 12.47
CA PRO A 374 27.51 2.77 13.86
C PRO A 374 28.00 1.41 14.40
N PRO A 375 29.09 1.33 15.17
CA PRO A 375 29.71 0.05 15.53
C PRO A 375 28.75 -0.99 16.13
N LYS A 376 27.84 -0.54 17.00
CA LYS A 376 26.84 -1.43 17.63
C LYS A 376 25.76 -1.91 16.65
N VAL A 377 25.47 -1.13 15.60
CA VAL A 377 24.56 -1.53 14.51
C VAL A 377 25.24 -2.57 13.63
N ALA A 378 26.54 -2.41 13.36
CA ALA A 378 27.32 -3.43 12.66
C ALA A 378 27.34 -4.77 13.43
N ASP A 379 27.42 -4.72 14.77
CA ASP A 379 27.28 -5.91 15.62
C ASP A 379 25.90 -6.56 15.48
N TYR A 380 24.82 -5.76 15.42
CA TYR A 380 23.46 -6.28 15.19
C TYR A 380 23.33 -6.93 13.80
N ILE A 381 23.83 -6.29 12.74
CA ILE A 381 23.83 -6.86 11.39
C ILE A 381 24.54 -8.21 11.39
N LYS A 382 25.72 -8.30 12.01
CA LYS A 382 26.55 -9.51 12.00
C LYS A 382 25.94 -10.67 12.79
N ASN A 383 25.37 -10.38 13.96
CA ASN A 383 25.01 -11.39 14.95
C ASN A 383 23.50 -11.57 15.16
N GLY A 384 22.68 -10.72 14.51
CA GLY A 384 21.27 -10.56 14.82
C GLY A 384 21.05 -9.68 16.06
N LEU A 385 19.81 -9.23 16.23
CA LEU A 385 19.39 -8.47 17.40
C LEU A 385 19.31 -9.41 18.63
N PRO A 386 19.86 -9.04 19.80
CA PRO A 386 19.68 -9.82 21.02
C PRO A 386 18.22 -9.77 21.48
N ASP A 387 17.72 -10.88 22.03
CA ASP A 387 16.34 -11.03 22.51
C ASP A 387 15.29 -10.64 21.46
N ALA A 388 15.60 -10.93 20.19
CA ALA A 388 14.75 -10.61 19.06
C ALA A 388 13.36 -11.26 19.14
N PRO A 389 12.28 -10.54 18.79
CA PRO A 389 11.00 -11.18 18.54
C PRO A 389 11.13 -12.15 17.36
N VAL A 390 10.39 -13.26 17.38
CA VAL A 390 10.38 -14.23 16.28
C VAL A 390 8.94 -14.54 15.92
N GLY A 391 8.46 -13.95 14.83
CA GLY A 391 7.14 -14.24 14.30
C GLY A 391 7.04 -15.62 13.66
N LYS A 392 5.85 -16.21 13.72
CA LYS A 392 5.51 -17.48 13.06
C LYS A 392 4.03 -17.54 12.71
N PHE A 393 3.72 -18.21 11.61
CA PHE A 393 2.31 -18.49 11.31
C PHE A 393 1.70 -19.41 12.37
N VAL A 394 0.50 -19.03 12.82
CA VAL A 394 -0.41 -19.83 13.64
C VAL A 394 -1.70 -20.14 12.87
N SER A 395 -2.43 -21.15 13.30
CA SER A 395 -3.73 -21.48 12.69
C SER A 395 -4.76 -20.39 12.95
N VAL A 396 -5.48 -19.94 11.92
CA VAL A 396 -6.62 -19.04 12.08
C VAL A 396 -7.76 -19.82 12.76
N SER A 397 -8.08 -19.43 13.99
CA SER A 397 -8.96 -20.18 14.90
C SER A 397 -10.45 -19.91 14.71
N SER A 398 -10.81 -18.77 14.09
CA SER A 398 -12.18 -18.35 13.81
C SER A 398 -12.30 -17.75 12.41
N THR A 399 -13.40 -18.05 11.72
CA THR A 399 -13.81 -17.38 10.48
C THR A 399 -15.11 -16.57 10.66
N THR A 400 -15.63 -16.53 11.89
CA THR A 400 -16.84 -15.78 12.25
C THR A 400 -16.46 -14.40 12.74
N ILE A 401 -17.07 -13.38 12.14
CA ILE A 401 -16.82 -11.99 12.51
C ILE A 401 -17.62 -11.66 13.78
N PRO A 402 -16.96 -11.30 14.90
CA PRO A 402 -17.66 -11.12 16.18
C PRO A 402 -18.44 -9.80 16.24
N GLN A 403 -18.12 -8.81 15.40
CA GLN A 403 -18.76 -7.50 15.37
C GLN A 403 -19.96 -7.47 14.41
N LYS A 404 -20.96 -6.66 14.76
CA LYS A 404 -22.00 -6.26 13.83
C LYS A 404 -21.46 -5.23 12.85
N VAL A 405 -21.79 -5.39 11.58
CA VAL A 405 -21.40 -4.44 10.54
C VAL A 405 -22.64 -3.85 9.92
N PHE A 406 -22.65 -2.53 9.77
CA PHE A 406 -23.70 -1.78 9.09
C PHE A 406 -23.12 -1.11 7.84
N ASP A 407 -23.93 -0.94 6.81
CA ASP A 407 -23.57 -0.05 5.69
C ASP A 407 -23.81 1.42 6.04
N HIS A 408 -23.37 2.32 5.14
CA HIS A 408 -23.49 3.75 5.32
C HIS A 408 -24.96 4.25 5.39
N THR A 409 -25.94 3.41 5.02
CA THR A 409 -27.38 3.69 5.13
C THR A 409 -27.97 3.22 6.46
N GLY A 410 -27.18 2.53 7.30
CA GLY A 410 -27.58 1.98 8.59
C GLY A 410 -28.17 0.57 8.50
N LYS A 411 -28.09 -0.11 7.36
CA LYS A 411 -28.57 -1.48 7.20
C LYS A 411 -27.48 -2.48 7.61
N GLU A 412 -27.85 -3.49 8.39
CA GLU A 412 -26.91 -4.54 8.83
C GLU A 412 -26.47 -5.43 7.64
N ILE A 413 -25.17 -5.63 7.51
CA ILE A 413 -24.54 -6.52 6.54
C ILE A 413 -24.33 -7.88 7.20
N THR A 414 -25.27 -8.80 7.00
CA THR A 414 -25.29 -10.09 7.70
C THR A 414 -24.48 -11.20 7.01
N ASN A 415 -24.00 -10.96 5.78
CA ASN A 415 -23.33 -11.95 4.95
C ASN A 415 -21.79 -11.77 4.89
N ILE A 416 -21.19 -11.15 5.90
CA ILE A 416 -19.73 -11.03 5.98
C ILE A 416 -19.18 -12.37 6.46
N LYS A 417 -18.25 -12.92 5.68
CA LYS A 417 -17.54 -14.15 5.98
C LYS A 417 -16.06 -13.94 5.73
N PHE A 418 -15.25 -14.48 6.61
CA PHE A 418 -13.83 -14.64 6.34
C PHE A 418 -13.63 -15.94 5.57
N GLU A 419 -12.98 -15.86 4.41
CA GLU A 419 -12.70 -17.02 3.57
C GLU A 419 -11.20 -17.29 3.53
N VAL A 420 -10.77 -18.50 3.90
CA VAL A 420 -9.36 -18.88 3.76
C VAL A 420 -9.06 -19.08 2.26
N LYS A 421 -8.20 -18.23 1.70
CA LYS A 421 -7.80 -18.30 0.30
C LYS A 421 -6.56 -19.18 0.12
N SER A 422 -6.45 -19.78 -1.05
CA SER A 422 -5.25 -20.50 -1.51
C SER A 422 -4.29 -19.61 -2.32
N GLY A 423 -4.59 -18.32 -2.46
CA GLY A 423 -3.84 -17.37 -3.28
C GLY A 423 -4.25 -15.93 -2.99
N VAL A 424 -3.71 -15.02 -3.80
CA VAL A 424 -3.92 -13.57 -3.68
C VAL A 424 -5.40 -13.22 -3.72
N ASN A 425 -5.83 -12.28 -2.88
CA ASN A 425 -7.16 -11.73 -2.96
C ASN A 425 -7.28 -10.77 -4.14
N THR A 426 -8.39 -10.81 -4.88
CA THR A 426 -8.59 -9.94 -6.05
C THR A 426 -10.02 -9.41 -6.06
N PRO A 427 -10.26 -8.23 -6.66
CA PRO A 427 -11.61 -7.76 -6.92
C PRO A 427 -12.38 -8.80 -7.74
N SER A 428 -13.65 -9.01 -7.40
CA SER A 428 -14.54 -9.84 -8.20
C SER A 428 -15.81 -9.07 -8.53
N SER A 429 -16.19 -9.08 -9.82
CA SER A 429 -17.44 -8.51 -10.31
C SER A 429 -18.69 -9.13 -9.62
N SER A 430 -18.54 -10.30 -9.00
CA SER A 430 -19.57 -11.10 -8.36
C SER A 430 -19.98 -10.63 -6.96
N ASN A 431 -19.20 -9.78 -6.30
CA ASN A 431 -19.48 -9.33 -4.92
C ASN A 431 -20.47 -8.17 -4.81
N SER A 432 -21.08 -7.75 -5.94
CA SER A 432 -22.26 -6.90 -5.92
C SER A 432 -23.39 -7.67 -5.24
N GLY A 433 -23.70 -7.31 -3.99
CA GLY A 433 -24.82 -7.85 -3.23
C GLY A 433 -26.15 -7.62 -3.95
N SER A 434 -26.47 -8.49 -4.91
CA SER A 434 -27.81 -8.61 -5.47
C SER A 434 -28.69 -9.16 -4.36
N SER A 435 -29.51 -8.27 -3.81
CA SER A 435 -30.73 -8.65 -3.09
C SER A 435 -31.71 -9.22 -4.11
N THR A 436 -31.49 -10.47 -4.53
CA THR A 436 -32.40 -11.16 -5.45
C THR A 436 -33.57 -11.70 -4.63
N SER A 437 -34.64 -10.89 -4.54
CA SER A 437 -35.95 -11.37 -4.15
C SER A 437 -36.42 -12.40 -5.19
N SER A 438 -36.53 -13.64 -4.76
CA SER A 438 -37.09 -14.75 -5.53
C SER A 438 -38.55 -14.46 -5.90
N SER A 439 -38.83 -14.34 -7.19
CA SER A 439 -40.15 -14.64 -7.73
C SER A 439 -39.99 -15.57 -8.95
N SER A 440 -40.40 -16.83 -8.75
CA SER A 440 -40.83 -17.74 -9.79
C SER A 440 -42.13 -17.17 -10.41
N SER A 441 -42.47 -17.28 -11.69
CA SER A 441 -42.30 -18.34 -12.68
C SER A 441 -42.90 -17.90 -14.03
N SER A 442 -42.61 -18.72 -15.05
CA SER A 442 -43.35 -18.96 -16.31
C SER A 442 -42.92 -18.15 -17.54
N GLY A 443 -42.43 -18.89 -18.53
CA GLY A 443 -42.01 -18.38 -19.84
C GLY A 443 -43.08 -18.50 -20.92
N SER A 444 -42.80 -17.89 -22.06
CA SER A 444 -43.05 -18.47 -23.40
C SER A 444 -42.53 -17.57 -24.51
N SER A 445 -41.92 -18.26 -25.49
CA SER A 445 -41.85 -18.01 -26.94
C SER A 445 -41.31 -16.70 -27.53
N SER A 446 -40.31 -16.92 -28.38
CA SER A 446 -39.78 -16.14 -29.49
C SER A 446 -40.80 -15.47 -30.41
N SER A 447 -40.49 -14.26 -30.88
CA SER A 447 -40.67 -13.89 -32.29
C SER A 447 -39.70 -12.77 -32.70
N SER A 448 -39.21 -12.91 -33.94
CA SER A 448 -38.37 -11.98 -34.69
C SER A 448 -39.20 -10.83 -35.28
N GLY A 449 -38.61 -9.64 -35.38
CA GLY A 449 -39.21 -8.50 -36.08
C GLY A 449 -38.22 -7.35 -36.27
N SER A 450 -37.86 -7.10 -37.53
CA SER A 450 -36.94 -6.06 -38.00
C SER A 450 -37.58 -4.68 -38.14
N SER A 451 -36.77 -3.64 -37.89
CA SER A 451 -36.74 -2.28 -38.47
C SER A 451 -38.01 -1.42 -38.57
N SER A 452 -37.94 -0.18 -38.06
CA SER A 452 -38.14 1.02 -38.89
C SER A 452 -37.73 2.32 -38.17
N SER A 453 -37.21 3.21 -39.00
CA SER A 453 -36.78 4.59 -38.81
C SER A 453 -37.92 5.57 -38.49
N GLY A 454 -37.62 6.64 -37.75
CA GLY A 454 -38.53 7.77 -37.58
C GLY A 454 -37.89 8.96 -36.85
N THR A 455 -37.27 9.85 -37.62
CA THR A 455 -36.68 11.14 -37.25
C THR A 455 -37.69 12.14 -36.66
N SER A 456 -37.26 12.95 -35.68
CA SER A 456 -37.71 14.35 -35.54
C SER A 456 -36.65 15.25 -34.87
N THR A 457 -36.01 16.08 -35.68
CA THR A 457 -35.37 17.39 -35.37
C THR A 457 -36.45 18.49 -35.24
N PRO A 458 -36.18 19.79 -34.93
CA PRO A 458 -34.92 20.57 -34.80
C PRO A 458 -34.90 21.42 -33.48
N THR A 459 -33.90 22.24 -33.10
CA THR A 459 -33.37 23.46 -33.75
C THR A 459 -32.11 23.99 -33.06
N ASN A 460 -31.20 24.47 -33.91
CA ASN A 460 -29.98 25.24 -33.64
C ASN A 460 -30.23 26.60 -32.95
N ALA A 461 -29.21 27.09 -32.24
CA ALA A 461 -28.67 28.44 -32.46
C ALA A 461 -27.23 28.55 -31.92
N ALA A 462 -26.30 28.85 -32.82
CA ALA A 462 -24.93 29.23 -32.53
C ALA A 462 -24.85 30.70 -32.10
N SER A 463 -23.86 31.08 -31.28
CA SER A 463 -23.03 32.27 -31.55
C SER A 463 -21.80 32.35 -30.65
N LEU A 464 -20.70 32.66 -31.31
CA LEU A 464 -19.41 33.15 -30.87
C LEU A 464 -19.44 34.17 -29.71
N ASN A 465 -18.41 34.11 -28.86
CA ASN A 465 -17.52 35.25 -28.61
C ASN A 465 -16.18 34.78 -28.02
N GLY A 466 -15.10 35.31 -28.58
CA GLY A 466 -13.73 35.08 -28.12
C GLY A 466 -13.15 36.28 -27.36
N ALA A 467 -11.93 36.02 -26.86
CA ALA A 467 -10.94 36.89 -26.24
C ALA A 467 -10.94 36.96 -24.69
N PRO A 468 -9.77 37.22 -24.06
CA PRO A 468 -8.51 36.49 -24.21
C PRO A 468 -8.00 36.00 -22.85
N SER A 469 -7.28 34.86 -22.86
CA SER A 469 -6.68 34.27 -21.66
C SER A 469 -5.51 35.11 -21.18
N LEU A 470 -5.71 35.87 -20.09
CA LEU A 470 -4.63 36.44 -19.30
C LEU A 470 -3.97 35.33 -18.49
N ALA A 471 -2.67 35.14 -18.73
CA ALA A 471 -1.79 34.42 -17.84
C ALA A 471 -1.70 35.16 -16.50
N LEU A 472 -2.13 34.53 -15.42
CA LEU A 472 -1.71 34.84 -14.07
C LEU A 472 -1.04 33.59 -13.49
N GLY A 473 0.29 33.64 -13.47
CA GLY A 473 1.06 32.88 -12.50
C GLY A 473 0.82 33.46 -11.11
N GLY A 474 0.81 32.61 -10.09
CA GLY A 474 0.79 33.06 -8.71
C GLY A 474 0.22 32.03 -7.75
N ALA A 475 1.13 31.34 -7.06
CA ALA A 475 1.00 30.90 -5.67
C ALA A 475 -0.28 30.12 -5.29
N GLY A 476 -0.22 28.80 -5.48
CA GLY A 476 -1.15 27.84 -4.89
C GLY A 476 -0.39 26.66 -4.31
N GLY A 477 0.55 26.92 -3.40
CA GLY A 477 1.28 25.90 -2.66
C GLY A 477 1.32 26.29 -1.20
N PHE A 478 0.22 26.06 -0.49
CA PHE A 478 0.19 26.19 0.97
C PHE A 478 -0.74 25.12 1.55
N PHE A 479 -0.11 24.12 2.16
CA PHE A 479 -0.58 23.32 3.29
C PHE A 479 -1.86 22.49 3.13
N MET A 480 -1.67 21.23 2.74
CA MET A 480 -2.30 20.11 3.45
C MET A 480 -1.21 19.32 4.17
N LEU A 481 -0.80 19.85 5.31
CA LEU A 481 0.10 19.20 6.26
C LEU A 481 -0.78 18.65 7.38
N LEU A 482 -1.26 17.42 7.23
CA LEU A 482 -1.97 16.71 8.30
C LEU A 482 -1.80 15.19 8.28
N ALA A 483 -0.84 14.65 7.52
CA ALA A 483 -0.43 13.25 7.61
C ALA A 483 0.90 13.02 8.36
N SER A 484 1.66 14.09 8.67
CA SER A 484 3.01 13.97 9.20
C SER A 484 3.22 14.70 10.54
N LEU A 485 2.25 14.64 11.45
CA LEU A 485 2.53 14.83 12.88
C LEU A 485 2.93 13.48 13.48
N LEU A 486 3.94 12.83 12.91
CA LEU A 486 4.81 11.81 13.50
C LEU A 486 6.10 11.69 12.67
#